data_AF-A0AB38F437-F1
#
_entry.id   AF-A0AB38F437-F1
#
_cell.length_a   1.000
_cell.length_b   1.000
_cell.length_c   1.000
_cell.angle_alpha   90.00
_cell.angle_beta   90.00
_cell.angle_gamma   90.00
#
_symmetry.space_group_name_H-M   'P 1'
#
loop_
_entity.id
_entity.type
_entity.pdbx_description
1 polymer ?
#
loop_
_entity_poly.entity_id
_entity_poly.type
_entity_poly.pdbx_seq_one_letter_code
_entity_poly.pdbx_strand_id
1 'polypeptide(L)'
;MKCYNITLFIFITMIGRIMLHKKTLLFAALSAALWGGATQAADAAVVASLKPVGFIASAIADGVTETEVLLPDGASEHDYSLRPSDVKRLQNADLVVWVGPEMEAFMQKPVSKLPEAKQVTIAQLEDVKPLLMKSIHGDDDDHDHAEKSDEDHHHGDFNMHLWLSPEIARATAVAIHGKLVELMPQSRAKLDANLKDFEAQLASTETQVGNELAPLKGKGYFVFHDAYGYFEKQFGLTPLGHFTVNPEIQPGAQRLHEIRTQLVEQKATCVFAEPQFRPAVVESVARGTSVRMGTLDPLGTNIKLGKTSYSEFLSQLANQYASCLKGD
;
A
#
# COMPACT_ATOMS: atom_id res chain seq x y z
N MET A 1 57.02 80.30 -10.40
CA MET A 1 55.98 79.77 -9.50
C MET A 1 54.78 79.34 -10.33
N LYS A 2 54.20 78.17 -10.05
CA LYS A 2 53.08 77.48 -10.75
C LYS A 2 53.48 76.34 -11.72
N CYS A 3 54.18 75.32 -11.20
CA CYS A 3 54.19 73.95 -11.79
C CYS A 3 53.72 72.86 -10.81
N TYR A 4 53.20 73.23 -9.64
CA TYR A 4 52.65 72.30 -8.64
C TYR A 4 51.14 72.50 -8.59
N ASN A 5 50.35 71.78 -9.40
CA ASN A 5 48.93 71.56 -9.07
C ASN A 5 48.20 70.54 -9.95
N ILE A 6 48.79 70.04 -11.04
CA ILE A 6 48.07 69.12 -11.95
C ILE A 6 48.23 67.65 -11.51
N THR A 7 49.31 67.29 -10.80
CA THR A 7 49.59 65.90 -10.41
C THR A 7 48.74 65.41 -9.23
N LEU A 8 48.23 66.31 -8.38
CA LEU A 8 47.46 65.94 -7.17
C LEU A 8 45.98 65.64 -7.47
N PHE A 9 45.42 66.21 -8.54
CA PHE A 9 44.01 66.03 -8.90
C PHE A 9 43.71 64.70 -9.61
N ILE A 10 44.70 64.11 -10.28
CA ILE A 10 44.55 62.83 -10.99
C ILE A 10 44.61 61.63 -10.00
N PHE A 11 45.34 61.77 -8.89
CA PHE A 11 45.44 60.70 -7.88
C PHE A 11 44.16 60.53 -7.04
N ILE A 12 43.46 61.62 -6.72
CA ILE A 12 42.23 61.60 -5.91
C ILE A 12 41.05 61.00 -6.70
N THR A 13 41.02 61.18 -8.02
CA THR A 13 39.95 60.62 -8.89
C THR A 13 40.12 59.13 -9.20
N MET A 14 41.35 58.58 -9.18
CA MET A 14 41.57 57.13 -9.33
C MET A 14 41.18 56.34 -8.06
N ILE A 15 41.43 56.86 -6.86
CA ILE A 15 41.13 56.15 -5.60
C ILE A 15 39.60 56.06 -5.35
N GLY A 16 38.84 57.08 -5.74
CA GLY A 16 37.37 57.08 -5.65
C GLY A 16 36.69 56.04 -6.58
N ARG A 17 37.25 55.82 -7.78
CA ARG A 17 36.71 54.81 -8.73
C ARG A 17 37.01 53.37 -8.32
N ILE A 18 38.14 53.13 -7.65
CA ILE A 18 38.54 51.80 -7.14
C ILE A 18 37.68 51.39 -5.92
N MET A 19 37.31 52.32 -5.04
CA MET A 19 36.40 52.03 -3.92
C MET A 19 34.94 51.86 -4.34
N LEU A 20 34.50 52.50 -5.43
CA LEU A 20 33.15 52.30 -5.95
C LEU A 20 32.98 50.90 -6.57
N HIS A 21 33.99 50.38 -7.27
CA HIS A 21 33.93 49.04 -7.90
C HIS A 21 34.01 47.88 -6.91
N LYS A 22 34.67 48.05 -5.75
CA LYS A 22 34.71 47.01 -4.70
C LYS A 22 33.37 46.86 -3.96
N LYS A 23 32.61 47.94 -3.78
CA LYS A 23 31.28 47.87 -3.14
C LYS A 23 30.21 47.28 -4.06
N THR A 24 30.29 47.48 -5.38
CA THR A 24 29.39 46.83 -6.35
C THR A 24 29.66 45.33 -6.50
N LEU A 25 30.92 44.89 -6.43
CA LEU A 25 31.27 43.47 -6.48
C LEU A 25 30.84 42.71 -5.21
N LEU A 26 30.88 43.34 -4.04
CA LEU A 26 30.40 42.75 -2.78
C LEU A 26 28.86 42.66 -2.71
N PHE A 27 28.12 43.61 -3.30
CA PHE A 27 26.65 43.53 -3.40
C PHE A 27 26.16 42.56 -4.49
N ALA A 28 26.93 42.36 -5.56
CA ALA A 28 26.63 41.35 -6.58
C ALA A 28 26.86 39.92 -6.05
N ALA A 29 27.89 39.70 -5.22
CA ALA A 29 28.13 38.41 -4.58
C ALA A 29 27.08 38.06 -3.51
N LEU A 30 26.55 39.06 -2.78
CA LEU A 30 25.50 38.85 -1.79
C LEU A 30 24.11 38.66 -2.40
N SER A 31 23.87 39.19 -3.61
CA SER A 31 22.61 38.99 -4.34
C SER A 31 22.57 37.66 -5.11
N ALA A 32 23.73 37.10 -5.49
CA ALA A 32 23.82 35.77 -6.10
C ALA A 32 23.64 34.62 -5.09
N ALA A 33 23.85 34.87 -3.79
CA ALA A 33 23.65 33.88 -2.73
C ALA A 33 22.17 33.69 -2.32
N LEU A 34 21.28 34.60 -2.72
CA LEU A 34 19.85 34.55 -2.39
C LEU A 34 18.97 33.96 -3.51
N TRP A 35 19.59 33.58 -4.64
CA TRP A 35 18.96 32.88 -5.76
C TRP A 35 19.44 31.43 -5.89
N GLY A 36 19.96 30.85 -4.82
CA GLY A 36 19.96 29.40 -4.65
C GLY A 36 18.52 28.94 -4.60
N GLY A 37 17.93 28.73 -5.77
CA GLY A 37 16.54 28.36 -5.92
C GLY A 37 16.24 27.20 -4.99
N ALA A 38 15.13 27.33 -4.26
CA ALA A 38 14.42 26.15 -3.85
C ALA A 38 14.19 25.34 -5.12
N THR A 39 15.02 24.32 -5.34
CA THR A 39 14.65 23.20 -6.19
C THR A 39 13.33 22.74 -5.59
N GLN A 40 12.21 23.10 -6.23
CA GLN A 40 11.02 22.28 -6.12
C GLN A 40 11.52 20.88 -6.49
N ALA A 41 11.64 20.02 -5.49
CA ALA A 41 11.86 18.61 -5.74
C ALA A 41 10.74 18.21 -6.69
N ALA A 42 11.10 17.91 -7.93
CA ALA A 42 10.14 17.48 -8.93
C ALA A 42 9.61 16.12 -8.47
N ASP A 43 8.43 16.12 -7.82
CA ASP A 43 7.63 14.95 -7.36
C ASP A 43 8.38 13.62 -7.31
N ALA A 44 9.45 13.58 -6.52
CA ALA A 44 10.20 12.37 -6.22
C ALA A 44 9.39 11.64 -5.15
N ALA A 45 8.66 10.60 -5.56
CA ALA A 45 7.80 9.82 -4.68
C ALA A 45 7.80 8.33 -5.06
N VAL A 46 7.63 7.48 -4.05
CA VAL A 46 7.20 6.09 -4.24
C VAL A 46 5.68 6.07 -4.38
N VAL A 47 5.19 5.57 -5.51
CA VAL A 47 3.74 5.47 -5.78
C VAL A 47 3.29 4.02 -5.60
N ALA A 48 2.56 3.77 -4.52
CA ALA A 48 1.94 2.49 -4.26
C ALA A 48 0.53 2.40 -4.89
N SER A 49 0.16 1.23 -5.37
CA SER A 49 -1.18 0.94 -5.91
C SER A 49 -2.26 1.10 -4.83
N LEU A 50 -2.10 0.34 -3.74
CA LEU A 50 -3.05 0.17 -2.65
C LEU A 50 -2.47 0.72 -1.34
N LYS A 51 -3.35 1.09 -0.42
CA LYS A 51 -2.95 1.73 0.84
C LYS A 51 -2.04 0.83 1.70
N PRO A 52 -2.30 -0.47 1.87
CA PRO A 52 -1.39 -1.36 2.60
C PRO A 52 -0.03 -1.59 1.93
N VAL A 53 0.02 -1.56 0.60
CA VAL A 53 1.30 -1.52 -0.14
C VAL A 53 2.05 -0.22 0.15
N GLY A 54 1.30 0.89 0.24
CA GLY A 54 1.81 2.18 0.69
C GLY A 54 2.35 2.15 2.12
N PHE A 55 1.75 1.38 3.03
CA PHE A 55 2.27 1.24 4.40
C PHE A 55 3.68 0.62 4.40
N ILE A 56 3.89 -0.46 3.63
CA ILE A 56 5.20 -1.10 3.48
C ILE A 56 6.19 -0.12 2.85
N ALA A 57 5.81 0.52 1.74
CA ALA A 57 6.66 1.50 1.05
C ALA A 57 7.06 2.66 1.95
N SER A 58 6.12 3.21 2.73
CA SER A 58 6.36 4.35 3.62
C SER A 58 7.32 4.03 4.76
N ALA A 59 7.38 2.77 5.22
CA ALA A 59 8.36 2.35 6.21
C ALA A 59 9.79 2.38 5.66
N ILE A 60 9.97 2.00 4.39
CA ILE A 60 11.29 1.99 3.74
C ILE A 60 11.69 3.39 3.26
N ALA A 61 10.76 4.16 2.72
CA ALA A 61 11.00 5.51 2.19
C ALA A 61 11.06 6.61 3.27
N ASP A 62 10.71 6.32 4.53
CA ASP A 62 10.67 7.26 5.65
C ASP A 62 11.92 8.15 5.71
N GLY A 63 11.73 9.48 5.65
CA GLY A 63 12.83 10.46 5.72
C GLY A 63 13.79 10.46 4.53
N VAL A 64 13.47 9.74 3.44
CA VAL A 64 14.24 9.70 2.19
C VAL A 64 13.45 10.32 1.04
N THR A 65 12.21 9.87 0.83
CA THR A 65 11.31 10.35 -0.22
C THR A 65 9.85 10.16 0.20
N GLU A 66 8.92 10.84 -0.46
CA GLU A 66 7.50 10.75 -0.13
C GLU A 66 6.89 9.42 -0.59
N THR A 67 5.77 9.03 0.02
CA THR A 67 4.96 7.89 -0.43
C THR A 67 3.55 8.34 -0.74
N GLU A 68 3.08 7.99 -1.94
CA GLU A 68 1.72 8.23 -2.40
C GLU A 68 0.96 6.93 -2.63
N VAL A 69 -0.37 7.00 -2.55
CA VAL A 69 -1.27 5.89 -2.87
C VAL A 69 -2.16 6.30 -4.05
N LEU A 70 -2.37 5.37 -4.99
CA LEU A 70 -3.25 5.58 -6.13
C LEU A 70 -4.71 5.39 -5.79
N LEU A 71 -5.07 4.25 -5.21
CA LEU A 71 -6.44 3.91 -4.87
C LEU A 71 -6.92 4.82 -3.72
N PRO A 72 -7.95 5.66 -3.94
CA PRO A 72 -8.48 6.53 -2.88
C PRO A 72 -9.15 5.75 -1.75
N ASP A 73 -9.20 6.35 -0.56
CA ASP A 73 -9.93 5.78 0.57
C ASP A 73 -11.41 5.55 0.22
N GLY A 74 -11.90 4.34 0.51
CA GLY A 74 -13.27 3.90 0.24
C GLY A 74 -13.50 3.31 -1.16
N ALA A 75 -12.53 3.39 -2.08
CA ALA A 75 -12.58 2.65 -3.34
C ALA A 75 -12.17 1.18 -3.13
N SER A 76 -12.72 0.29 -3.97
CA SER A 76 -12.39 -1.13 -4.04
C SER A 76 -11.27 -1.37 -5.03
N GLU A 77 -10.32 -2.24 -4.72
CA GLU A 77 -9.27 -2.68 -5.63
C GLU A 77 -9.81 -3.46 -6.84
N HIS A 78 -11.02 -4.02 -6.72
CA HIS A 78 -11.71 -4.76 -7.78
C HIS A 78 -12.54 -3.87 -8.72
N ASP A 79 -12.76 -2.59 -8.36
CA ASP A 79 -13.53 -1.62 -9.18
C ASP A 79 -12.91 -0.22 -9.10
N TYR A 80 -11.82 -0.04 -9.84
CA TYR A 80 -11.21 1.28 -10.01
C TYR A 80 -10.75 1.53 -11.43
N SER A 81 -10.78 2.80 -11.83
CA SER A 81 -10.23 3.26 -13.10
C SER A 81 -9.31 4.45 -12.87
N LEU A 82 -8.11 4.39 -13.44
CA LEU A 82 -7.12 5.44 -13.27
C LEU A 82 -7.61 6.78 -13.84
N ARG A 83 -7.48 7.84 -13.05
CA ARG A 83 -7.68 9.20 -13.53
C ARG A 83 -6.50 9.61 -14.42
N PRO A 84 -6.66 10.56 -15.34
CA PRO A 84 -5.53 11.11 -16.11
C PRO A 84 -4.38 11.63 -15.23
N SER A 85 -4.69 12.15 -14.04
CA SER A 85 -3.68 12.56 -13.05
C SER A 85 -2.91 11.37 -12.47
N ASP A 86 -3.55 10.22 -12.29
CA ASP A 86 -2.90 9.02 -11.75
C ASP A 86 -1.87 8.47 -12.74
N VAL A 87 -2.18 8.50 -14.04
CA VAL A 87 -1.23 8.14 -15.11
C VAL A 87 0.00 9.04 -15.09
N LYS A 88 -0.17 10.34 -14.84
CA LYS A 88 0.95 11.28 -14.70
C LYS A 88 1.78 10.98 -13.45
N ARG A 89 1.14 10.69 -12.31
CA ARG A 89 1.83 10.29 -11.08
C ARG A 89 2.69 9.04 -11.31
N LEU A 90 2.15 8.02 -11.97
CA LEU A 90 2.89 6.80 -12.33
C LEU A 90 4.10 7.06 -13.24
N GLN A 91 3.99 7.99 -14.18
CA GLN A 91 5.09 8.34 -15.09
C GLN A 91 6.22 9.09 -14.38
N ASN A 92 5.86 9.94 -13.41
CA ASN A 92 6.80 10.80 -12.70
C ASN A 92 7.44 10.11 -11.49
N ALA A 93 6.79 9.09 -10.91
CA ALA A 93 7.25 8.36 -9.74
C ALA A 93 8.69 7.86 -9.87
N ASP A 94 9.47 7.90 -8.78
CA ASP A 94 10.79 7.26 -8.74
C ASP A 94 10.66 5.74 -8.81
N LEU A 95 9.68 5.21 -8.07
CA LEU A 95 9.38 3.79 -7.96
C LEU A 95 7.87 3.59 -7.88
N VAL A 96 7.36 2.64 -8.66
CA VAL A 96 5.97 2.17 -8.57
C VAL A 96 5.94 0.81 -7.89
N VAL A 97 5.05 0.63 -6.92
CA VAL A 97 4.89 -0.63 -6.19
C VAL A 97 3.44 -1.09 -6.30
N TRP A 98 3.23 -2.32 -6.75
CA TRP A 98 1.90 -2.88 -6.96
C TRP A 98 1.91 -4.40 -6.85
N VAL A 99 0.75 -5.02 -6.63
CA VAL A 99 0.66 -6.48 -6.51
C VAL A 99 0.93 -7.13 -7.85
N GLY A 100 0.19 -6.74 -8.89
CA GLY A 100 0.38 -7.27 -10.24
C GLY A 100 -0.89 -7.28 -11.09
N PRO A 101 -0.79 -7.84 -12.31
CA PRO A 101 -1.88 -7.78 -13.29
C PRO A 101 -3.15 -8.53 -12.88
N GLU A 102 -3.03 -9.54 -12.01
CA GLU A 102 -4.16 -10.32 -11.48
C GLU A 102 -4.87 -9.64 -10.29
N MET A 103 -4.41 -8.46 -9.86
CA MET A 103 -5.04 -7.66 -8.81
C MET A 103 -5.40 -6.28 -9.34
N GLU A 104 -4.42 -5.38 -9.52
CA GLU A 104 -4.68 -4.02 -10.00
C GLU A 104 -4.68 -3.97 -11.53
N ALA A 105 -5.65 -4.65 -12.16
CA ALA A 105 -5.79 -4.70 -13.62
C ALA A 105 -5.80 -3.29 -14.27
N PHE A 106 -6.34 -2.30 -13.55
CA PHE A 106 -6.35 -0.89 -13.96
C PHE A 106 -4.95 -0.26 -14.13
N MET A 107 -3.89 -0.88 -13.57
CA MET A 107 -2.49 -0.41 -13.66
C MET A 107 -1.65 -1.13 -14.72
N GLN A 108 -2.11 -2.25 -15.27
CA GLN A 108 -1.29 -3.09 -16.14
C GLN A 108 -0.67 -2.33 -17.32
N LYS A 109 -1.49 -1.58 -18.06
CA LYS A 109 -1.06 -0.83 -19.26
C LYS A 109 -0.09 0.33 -18.99
N PRO A 110 -0.30 1.19 -17.97
CA PRO A 110 0.69 2.22 -17.66
C PRO A 110 1.98 1.63 -17.08
N VAL A 111 1.88 0.61 -16.22
CA VAL A 111 3.05 0.00 -15.58
C VAL A 111 3.91 -0.77 -16.58
N SER A 112 3.31 -1.44 -17.58
CA SER A 112 4.06 -2.14 -18.64
C SER A 112 4.95 -1.22 -19.50
N LYS A 113 4.80 0.10 -19.38
CA LYS A 113 5.62 1.09 -20.08
C LYS A 113 6.78 1.62 -19.22
N LEU A 114 6.81 1.27 -17.93
CA LEU A 114 7.86 1.69 -17.01
C LEU A 114 9.09 0.77 -17.17
N PRO A 115 10.31 1.31 -17.02
CA PRO A 115 11.49 0.48 -16.90
C PRO A 115 11.40 -0.43 -15.68
N GLU A 116 11.94 -1.66 -15.77
CA GLU A 116 11.99 -2.62 -14.65
C GLU A 116 12.70 -2.05 -13.40
N ALA A 117 13.66 -1.13 -13.59
CA ALA A 117 14.33 -0.44 -12.49
C ALA A 117 13.40 0.48 -11.68
N LYS A 118 12.25 0.90 -12.24
CA LYS A 118 11.29 1.82 -11.62
C LYS A 118 10.00 1.14 -11.15
N GLN A 119 9.99 -0.19 -11.05
CA GLN A 119 8.81 -0.92 -10.58
C GLN A 119 9.17 -2.12 -9.68
N VAL A 120 8.28 -2.43 -8.76
CA VAL A 120 8.22 -3.67 -8.00
C VAL A 120 6.84 -4.29 -8.19
N THR A 121 6.80 -5.44 -8.88
CA THR A 121 5.59 -6.26 -9.05
C THR A 121 5.62 -7.39 -8.03
N ILE A 122 4.88 -7.26 -6.93
CA ILE A 122 5.01 -8.12 -5.74
C ILE A 122 4.79 -9.61 -6.08
N ALA A 123 3.74 -9.92 -6.85
CA ALA A 123 3.40 -11.30 -7.21
C ALA A 123 4.48 -11.99 -8.07
N GLN A 124 5.41 -11.22 -8.66
CA GLN A 124 6.48 -11.73 -9.53
C GLN A 124 7.84 -11.82 -8.82
N LEU A 125 7.94 -11.42 -7.55
CA LEU A 125 9.16 -11.58 -6.77
C LEU A 125 9.45 -13.07 -6.54
N GLU A 126 10.71 -13.47 -6.69
CA GLU A 126 11.13 -14.88 -6.55
C GLU A 126 10.82 -15.45 -5.16
N ASP A 127 10.95 -14.62 -4.11
CA ASP A 127 10.62 -15.02 -2.74
C ASP A 127 9.11 -15.04 -2.46
N VAL A 128 8.29 -14.48 -3.35
CA VAL A 128 6.82 -14.41 -3.19
C VAL A 128 6.11 -15.54 -3.93
N LYS A 129 6.56 -15.92 -5.14
CA LYS A 129 5.92 -16.99 -5.93
C LYS A 129 5.67 -18.29 -5.14
N PRO A 130 6.60 -18.80 -4.31
CA PRO A 130 6.38 -20.03 -3.52
C PRO A 130 5.37 -19.86 -2.37
N LEU A 131 5.06 -18.62 -2.00
CA LEU A 131 4.13 -18.29 -0.91
C LEU A 131 2.68 -18.15 -1.38
N LEU A 132 2.45 -18.04 -2.70
CA LEU A 132 1.12 -17.83 -3.27
C LEU A 132 0.16 -18.97 -2.90
N MET A 133 -1.01 -18.58 -2.38
CA MET A 133 -2.08 -19.49 -2.00
C MET A 133 -3.08 -19.61 -3.14
N LYS A 134 -3.51 -20.84 -3.44
CA LYS A 134 -4.58 -21.05 -4.42
C LYS A 134 -5.87 -20.37 -3.97
N SER A 135 -6.60 -19.81 -4.92
CA SER A 135 -7.95 -19.30 -4.67
C SER A 135 -8.86 -20.45 -4.23
N ILE A 136 -9.70 -20.21 -3.22
CA ILE A 136 -10.73 -21.17 -2.83
C ILE A 136 -11.94 -20.91 -3.73
N HIS A 137 -11.95 -21.52 -4.91
CA HIS A 137 -13.17 -21.65 -5.67
C HIS A 137 -14.07 -22.61 -4.90
N GLY A 138 -15.30 -22.21 -4.59
CA GLY A 138 -16.28 -23.15 -4.03
C GLY A 138 -16.39 -24.34 -4.98
N ASP A 139 -16.23 -25.56 -4.45
CA ASP A 139 -16.56 -26.79 -5.17
C ASP A 139 -18.06 -26.74 -5.52
N ASP A 140 -18.37 -26.27 -6.71
CA ASP A 140 -19.58 -26.65 -7.42
C ASP A 140 -19.25 -27.94 -8.20
N ASP A 141 -19.27 -29.07 -7.48
CA ASP A 141 -19.56 -30.36 -8.11
C ASP A 141 -21.04 -30.33 -8.55
N ASP A 142 -21.32 -29.95 -9.81
CA ASP A 142 -22.50 -30.43 -10.55
C ASP A 142 -22.43 -30.14 -12.08
N HIS A 143 -22.28 -31.22 -12.85
CA HIS A 143 -22.74 -31.52 -14.21
C HIS A 143 -22.63 -30.53 -15.40
N ASP A 144 -21.88 -31.00 -16.42
CA ASP A 144 -22.11 -30.95 -17.88
C ASP A 144 -22.53 -29.61 -18.56
N HIS A 145 -21.65 -29.08 -19.42
CA HIS A 145 -21.82 -29.15 -20.89
C HIS A 145 -20.64 -28.43 -21.58
N ALA A 146 -19.93 -29.18 -22.44
CA ALA A 146 -19.01 -28.60 -23.39
C ALA A 146 -19.79 -27.88 -24.49
N GLU A 147 -19.68 -26.55 -24.56
CA GLU A 147 -19.72 -25.78 -25.81
C GLU A 147 -18.78 -24.58 -25.73
N LYS A 148 -18.08 -24.33 -26.84
CA LYS A 148 -17.04 -23.32 -26.97
C LYS A 148 -17.62 -21.91 -27.02
N SER A 149 -17.03 -21.01 -26.24
CA SER A 149 -16.97 -19.58 -26.54
C SER A 149 -15.58 -19.07 -26.19
N ASP A 150 -14.90 -18.53 -27.20
CA ASP A 150 -13.63 -17.82 -27.07
C ASP A 150 -13.83 -16.53 -26.26
N GLU A 151 -13.21 -16.46 -25.08
CA GLU A 151 -12.63 -15.30 -24.37
C GLU A 151 -12.28 -15.78 -22.96
N ASP A 152 -11.14 -16.49 -22.83
CA ASP A 152 -10.63 -16.97 -21.55
C ASP A 152 -10.22 -15.76 -20.68
N HIS A 153 -11.18 -15.25 -19.91
CA HIS A 153 -10.89 -14.53 -18.69
C HIS A 153 -10.27 -15.54 -17.72
N HIS A 154 -8.93 -15.64 -17.74
CA HIS A 154 -8.19 -16.39 -16.72
C HIS A 154 -8.56 -15.85 -15.34
N HIS A 155 -9.48 -16.52 -14.67
CA HIS A 155 -9.65 -16.36 -13.23
C HIS A 155 -8.33 -16.80 -12.60
N GLY A 156 -7.67 -15.88 -11.90
CA GLY A 156 -6.35 -16.14 -11.31
C GLY A 156 -6.41 -17.35 -10.37
N ASP A 157 -5.53 -18.33 -10.61
CA ASP A 157 -5.42 -19.57 -9.84
C ASP A 157 -5.07 -19.31 -8.36
N PHE A 158 -4.63 -18.10 -8.03
CA PHE A 158 -4.08 -17.71 -6.74
C PHE A 158 -4.80 -16.49 -6.16
N ASN A 159 -4.96 -16.49 -4.84
CA ASN A 159 -5.46 -15.33 -4.10
C ASN A 159 -4.38 -14.23 -4.12
N MET A 160 -4.73 -13.03 -4.59
CA MET A 160 -3.81 -11.92 -4.80
C MET A 160 -3.86 -10.83 -3.71
N HIS A 161 -4.52 -11.07 -2.57
CA HIS A 161 -4.53 -10.13 -1.44
C HIS A 161 -3.23 -10.23 -0.62
N LEU A 162 -2.09 -10.06 -1.31
CA LEU A 162 -0.76 -10.43 -0.83
C LEU A 162 -0.26 -9.56 0.32
N TRP A 163 -0.76 -8.33 0.44
CA TRP A 163 -0.38 -7.39 1.50
C TRP A 163 -0.85 -7.82 2.89
N LEU A 164 -1.69 -8.84 2.99
CA LEU A 164 -2.12 -9.45 4.25
C LEU A 164 -1.18 -10.55 4.75
N SER A 165 -0.15 -10.90 3.97
CA SER A 165 0.92 -11.80 4.40
C SER A 165 2.11 -11.01 4.96
N PRO A 166 2.47 -11.17 6.26
CA PRO A 166 3.68 -10.57 6.83
C PRO A 166 4.95 -10.96 6.06
N GLU A 167 5.07 -12.22 5.63
CA GLU A 167 6.26 -12.70 4.92
C GLU A 167 6.36 -12.13 3.49
N ILE A 168 5.23 -11.98 2.78
CA ILE A 168 5.24 -11.28 1.48
C ILE A 168 5.55 -9.78 1.67
N ALA A 169 5.07 -9.16 2.75
CA ALA A 169 5.41 -7.79 3.07
C ALA A 169 6.91 -7.60 3.37
N ARG A 170 7.55 -8.60 4.01
CA ARG A 170 9.02 -8.64 4.20
C ARG A 170 9.74 -8.69 2.85
N ALA A 171 9.35 -9.60 1.95
CA ALA A 171 9.94 -9.68 0.60
C ALA A 171 9.72 -8.39 -0.20
N THR A 172 8.54 -7.77 -0.06
CA THR A 172 8.20 -6.49 -0.69
C THR A 172 9.09 -5.36 -0.16
N ALA A 173 9.30 -5.27 1.16
CA ALA A 173 10.17 -4.29 1.78
C ALA A 173 11.63 -4.41 1.31
N VAL A 174 12.15 -5.64 1.20
CA VAL A 174 13.50 -5.91 0.66
C VAL A 174 13.60 -5.48 -0.81
N ALA A 175 12.60 -5.77 -1.63
CA ALA A 175 12.59 -5.35 -3.04
C ALA A 175 12.55 -3.82 -3.19
N ILE A 176 11.71 -3.13 -2.40
CA ILE A 176 11.65 -1.66 -2.38
C ILE A 176 12.98 -1.07 -1.94
N HIS A 177 13.57 -1.59 -0.86
CA HIS A 177 14.87 -1.17 -0.36
C HIS A 177 15.96 -1.28 -1.44
N GLY A 178 16.05 -2.43 -2.11
CA GLY A 178 17.03 -2.67 -3.17
C GLY A 178 16.91 -1.64 -4.30
N LYS A 179 15.70 -1.40 -4.81
CA LYS A 179 15.45 -0.39 -5.85
C LYS A 179 15.78 1.03 -5.38
N LEU A 180 15.36 1.42 -4.18
CA LEU A 180 15.63 2.75 -3.66
C LEU A 180 17.12 3.00 -3.39
N VAL A 181 17.87 1.98 -2.97
CA VAL A 181 19.32 2.10 -2.78
C VAL A 181 20.06 2.29 -4.11
N GLU A 182 19.58 1.68 -5.20
CA GLU A 182 20.11 1.91 -6.56
C GLU A 182 19.78 3.31 -7.06
N LEU A 183 18.54 3.79 -6.84
CA LEU A 183 18.07 5.10 -7.27
C LEU A 183 18.64 6.25 -6.43
N MET A 184 18.89 6.01 -5.14
CA MET A 184 19.28 7.02 -4.15
C MET A 184 20.47 6.54 -3.30
N PRO A 185 21.65 6.29 -3.89
CA PRO A 185 22.80 5.72 -3.18
C PRO A 185 23.30 6.58 -2.01
N GLN A 186 23.09 7.90 -2.07
CA GLN A 186 23.40 8.84 -0.99
C GLN A 186 22.57 8.59 0.29
N SER A 187 21.41 7.96 0.15
CA SER A 187 20.47 7.68 1.25
C SER A 187 20.59 6.26 1.80
N ARG A 188 21.56 5.45 1.31
CA ARG A 188 21.73 4.03 1.68
C ARG A 188 21.69 3.79 3.19
N ALA A 189 22.44 4.55 3.98
CA ALA A 189 22.50 4.34 5.42
C ALA A 189 21.12 4.50 6.11
N LYS A 190 20.29 5.43 5.63
CA LYS A 190 18.92 5.63 6.14
C LYS A 190 17.98 4.53 5.65
N LEU A 191 18.10 4.11 4.39
CA LEU A 191 17.33 2.99 3.83
C LEU A 191 17.66 1.66 4.55
N ASP A 192 18.93 1.38 4.80
CA ASP A 192 19.38 0.19 5.55
C ASP A 192 18.81 0.18 6.99
N ALA A 193 18.82 1.35 7.65
CA ALA A 193 18.21 1.50 8.98
C ALA A 193 16.69 1.32 8.94
N ASN A 194 16.01 1.89 7.93
CA ASN A 194 14.56 1.77 7.77
C ASN A 194 14.13 0.32 7.54
N LEU A 195 14.84 -0.44 6.70
CA LEU A 195 14.55 -1.86 6.48
C LEU A 195 14.72 -2.66 7.78
N LYS A 196 15.82 -2.45 8.50
CA LYS A 196 16.07 -3.10 9.80
C LYS A 196 14.97 -2.79 10.82
N ASP A 197 14.56 -1.54 10.91
CA ASP A 197 13.49 -1.11 11.81
C ASP A 197 12.14 -1.74 11.43
N PHE A 198 11.82 -1.78 10.14
CA PHE A 198 10.62 -2.43 9.62
C PHE A 198 10.58 -3.92 9.98
N GLU A 199 11.66 -4.65 9.74
CA GLU A 199 11.75 -6.10 10.03
C GLU A 199 11.58 -6.39 11.53
N ALA A 200 12.21 -5.58 12.39
CA ALA A 200 12.10 -5.71 13.84
C ALA A 200 10.68 -5.41 14.34
N GLN A 201 10.07 -4.34 13.82
CA GLN A 201 8.70 -3.97 14.17
C GLN A 201 7.70 -5.02 13.68
N LEU A 202 7.89 -5.56 12.48
CA LEU A 202 7.06 -6.63 11.93
C LEU A 202 7.13 -7.89 12.79
N ALA A 203 8.32 -8.35 13.16
CA ALA A 203 8.48 -9.52 14.02
C ALA A 203 7.81 -9.34 15.41
N SER A 204 7.91 -8.15 16.00
CA SER A 204 7.20 -7.83 17.24
C SER A 204 5.69 -7.85 17.05
N THR A 205 5.21 -7.33 15.93
CA THR A 205 3.77 -7.28 15.61
C THR A 205 3.21 -8.68 15.38
N GLU A 206 3.92 -9.54 14.65
CA GLU A 206 3.53 -10.94 14.44
C GLU A 206 3.41 -11.70 15.77
N THR A 207 4.34 -11.46 16.69
CA THR A 207 4.28 -12.06 18.03
C THR A 207 3.06 -11.59 18.81
N GLN A 208 2.78 -10.29 18.80
CA GLN A 208 1.63 -9.70 19.49
C GLN A 208 0.31 -10.22 18.90
N VAL A 209 0.16 -10.13 17.58
CA VAL A 209 -1.05 -10.56 16.86
C VAL A 209 -1.27 -12.06 17.02
N GLY A 210 -0.21 -12.88 16.94
CA GLY A 210 -0.29 -14.32 17.19
C GLY A 210 -0.82 -14.64 18.60
N ASN A 211 -0.31 -13.95 19.63
CA ASN A 211 -0.80 -14.13 21.00
C ASN A 211 -2.25 -13.66 21.18
N GLU A 212 -2.65 -12.60 20.50
CA GLU A 212 -4.01 -12.07 20.57
C GLU A 212 -5.04 -12.99 19.89
N LEU A 213 -4.69 -13.57 18.75
CA LEU A 213 -5.59 -14.37 17.92
C LEU A 213 -5.58 -15.86 18.26
N ALA A 214 -4.50 -16.39 18.86
CA ALA A 214 -4.42 -17.81 19.23
C ALA A 214 -5.61 -18.33 20.07
N PRO A 215 -6.14 -17.59 21.07
CA PRO A 215 -7.32 -18.02 21.84
C PRO A 215 -8.62 -18.07 21.03
N LEU A 216 -8.63 -17.55 19.80
CA LEU A 216 -9.81 -17.48 18.92
C LEU A 216 -9.92 -18.68 17.99
N LYS A 217 -8.87 -19.52 17.92
CA LYS A 217 -8.85 -20.72 17.07
C LYS A 217 -10.05 -21.62 17.36
N GLY A 218 -10.75 -22.03 16.30
CA GLY A 218 -11.94 -22.87 16.38
C GLY A 218 -13.25 -22.09 16.53
N LYS A 219 -13.19 -20.76 16.69
CA LYS A 219 -14.38 -19.91 16.59
C LYS A 219 -14.64 -19.60 15.13
N GLY A 220 -15.53 -20.37 14.51
CA GLY A 220 -15.86 -20.21 13.09
C GLY A 220 -16.52 -18.86 12.78
N TYR A 221 -16.24 -18.30 11.60
CA TYR A 221 -16.83 -17.05 11.13
C TYR A 221 -16.93 -17.02 9.60
N PHE A 222 -17.73 -16.09 9.08
CA PHE A 222 -17.79 -15.77 7.65
C PHE A 222 -17.31 -14.35 7.40
N VAL A 223 -16.69 -14.12 6.26
CA VAL A 223 -16.26 -12.78 5.77
C VAL A 223 -17.02 -12.40 4.52
N PHE A 224 -17.23 -11.12 4.27
CA PHE A 224 -17.96 -10.69 3.07
C PHE A 224 -17.22 -11.07 1.78
N HIS A 225 -15.94 -10.72 1.65
CA HIS A 225 -15.11 -11.15 0.53
C HIS A 225 -13.85 -11.93 0.94
N ASP A 226 -13.33 -12.72 0.00
CA ASP A 226 -12.19 -13.63 0.22
C ASP A 226 -10.81 -12.94 0.12
N ALA A 227 -10.50 -12.02 1.05
CA ALA A 227 -9.18 -11.36 1.10
C ALA A 227 -8.22 -11.94 2.14
N TYR A 228 -8.74 -12.55 3.19
CA TYR A 228 -7.98 -12.66 4.45
C TYR A 228 -7.10 -13.90 4.55
N GLY A 229 -7.14 -14.81 3.56
CA GLY A 229 -6.55 -16.15 3.65
C GLY A 229 -5.07 -16.17 4.08
N TYR A 230 -4.25 -15.22 3.62
CA TYR A 230 -2.85 -15.12 4.06
C TYR A 230 -2.71 -14.80 5.55
N PHE A 231 -3.47 -13.82 6.04
CA PHE A 231 -3.47 -13.40 7.44
C PHE A 231 -4.02 -14.52 8.33
N GLU A 232 -5.13 -15.12 7.92
CA GLU A 232 -5.80 -16.19 8.64
C GLU A 232 -4.91 -17.42 8.78
N LYS A 233 -4.23 -17.82 7.70
CA LYS A 233 -3.26 -18.92 7.69
C LYS A 233 -2.10 -18.65 8.65
N GLN A 234 -1.53 -17.45 8.62
CA GLN A 234 -0.39 -17.08 9.49
C GLN A 234 -0.77 -17.15 10.98
N PHE A 235 -1.96 -16.66 11.34
CA PHE A 235 -2.37 -16.54 12.73
C PHE A 235 -3.32 -17.64 13.23
N GLY A 236 -3.55 -18.67 12.41
CA GLY A 236 -4.30 -19.87 12.80
C GLY A 236 -5.79 -19.63 13.07
N LEU A 237 -6.37 -18.63 12.39
CA LEU A 237 -7.82 -18.41 12.39
C LEU A 237 -8.54 -19.50 11.57
N THR A 238 -9.84 -19.64 11.80
CA THR A 238 -10.65 -20.73 11.22
C THR A 238 -11.88 -20.16 10.51
N PRO A 239 -11.73 -19.55 9.32
CA PRO A 239 -12.86 -19.12 8.53
C PRO A 239 -13.70 -20.33 8.10
N LEU A 240 -15.02 -20.12 8.01
CA LEU A 240 -15.97 -21.12 7.50
C LEU A 240 -16.29 -20.87 6.02
N GLY A 241 -16.06 -19.66 5.52
CA GLY A 241 -16.25 -19.29 4.13
C GLY A 241 -16.47 -17.80 3.92
N HIS A 242 -16.85 -17.43 2.70
CA HIS A 242 -17.11 -16.06 2.28
C HIS A 242 -18.44 -15.92 1.52
N PHE A 243 -18.97 -14.69 1.45
CA PHE A 243 -20.22 -14.43 0.72
C PHE A 243 -20.01 -14.37 -0.79
N THR A 244 -18.95 -13.70 -1.21
CA THR A 244 -18.59 -13.49 -2.61
C THR A 244 -17.08 -13.42 -2.76
N VAL A 245 -16.56 -13.82 -3.92
CA VAL A 245 -15.15 -13.60 -4.28
C VAL A 245 -14.95 -12.16 -4.75
N ASN A 246 -15.92 -11.61 -5.50
CA ASN A 246 -15.92 -10.22 -5.95
C ASN A 246 -17.05 -9.45 -5.24
N PRO A 247 -16.72 -8.49 -4.38
CA PRO A 247 -17.71 -7.79 -3.56
C PRO A 247 -18.63 -6.84 -4.33
N GLU A 248 -18.33 -6.52 -5.59
CA GLU A 248 -19.23 -5.79 -6.49
C GLU A 248 -20.41 -6.64 -6.98
N ILE A 249 -20.25 -7.97 -6.95
CA ILE A 249 -21.30 -8.90 -7.35
C ILE A 249 -22.16 -9.22 -6.13
N GLN A 250 -23.39 -8.72 -6.13
CA GLN A 250 -24.33 -9.02 -5.05
C GLN A 250 -24.71 -10.52 -5.06
N PRO A 251 -24.60 -11.21 -3.92
CA PRO A 251 -25.05 -12.59 -3.83
C PRO A 251 -26.57 -12.69 -4.05
N GLY A 252 -26.99 -13.67 -4.85
CA GLY A 252 -28.40 -13.95 -5.08
C GLY A 252 -29.14 -14.48 -3.85
N ALA A 253 -30.47 -14.49 -3.88
CA ALA A 253 -31.30 -14.92 -2.75
C ALA A 253 -31.03 -16.37 -2.29
N GLN A 254 -30.75 -17.27 -3.25
CA GLN A 254 -30.37 -18.65 -2.95
C GLN A 254 -29.06 -18.71 -2.17
N ARG A 255 -28.02 -18.02 -2.65
CA ARG A 255 -26.73 -17.95 -1.95
C ARG A 255 -26.87 -17.38 -0.54
N LEU A 256 -27.69 -16.35 -0.36
CA LEU A 256 -27.97 -15.78 0.97
C LEU A 256 -28.69 -16.78 1.89
N HIS A 257 -29.57 -17.63 1.35
CA HIS A 257 -30.22 -18.68 2.10
C HIS A 257 -29.22 -19.77 2.52
N GLU A 258 -28.37 -20.24 1.60
CA GLU A 258 -27.30 -21.20 1.88
C GLU A 258 -26.36 -20.70 2.98
N ILE A 259 -25.92 -19.45 2.90
CA ILE A 259 -25.02 -18.89 3.90
C ILE A 259 -25.73 -18.78 5.25
N ARG A 260 -27.00 -18.36 5.29
CA ARG A 260 -27.76 -18.37 6.55
C ARG A 260 -27.86 -19.77 7.14
N THR A 261 -28.12 -20.78 6.32
CA THR A 261 -28.15 -22.18 6.74
C THR A 261 -26.80 -22.61 7.31
N GLN A 262 -25.69 -22.32 6.61
CA GLN A 262 -24.33 -22.63 7.06
C GLN A 262 -23.97 -21.91 8.36
N LEU A 263 -24.36 -20.65 8.53
CA LEU A 263 -24.14 -19.89 9.76
C LEU A 263 -24.76 -20.58 10.98
N VAL A 264 -25.97 -21.13 10.83
CA VAL A 264 -26.69 -21.82 11.90
C VAL A 264 -26.14 -23.23 12.11
N GLU A 265 -25.99 -24.02 11.05
CA GLU A 265 -25.55 -25.42 11.11
C GLU A 265 -24.11 -25.55 11.60
N GLN A 266 -23.21 -24.69 11.13
CA GLN A 266 -21.80 -24.67 11.52
C GLN A 266 -21.56 -23.83 12.79
N LYS A 267 -22.62 -23.29 13.40
CA LYS A 267 -22.56 -22.50 14.65
C LYS A 267 -21.53 -21.38 14.59
N ALA A 268 -21.60 -20.58 13.53
CA ALA A 268 -20.70 -19.45 13.33
C ALA A 268 -20.80 -18.48 14.52
N THR A 269 -19.65 -17.97 14.94
CA THR A 269 -19.54 -16.98 16.01
C THR A 269 -19.76 -15.58 15.48
N CYS A 270 -19.17 -15.26 14.33
CA CYS A 270 -19.19 -13.94 13.72
C CYS A 270 -19.46 -13.98 12.23
N VAL A 271 -20.01 -12.88 11.74
CA VAL A 271 -20.00 -12.50 10.34
C VAL A 271 -19.35 -11.12 10.21
N PHE A 272 -18.40 -10.98 9.31
CA PHE A 272 -17.66 -9.74 9.10
C PHE A 272 -18.12 -9.03 7.82
N ALA A 273 -18.58 -7.79 7.99
CA ALA A 273 -18.75 -6.82 6.92
C ALA A 273 -17.44 -6.05 6.71
N GLU A 274 -17.47 -5.09 5.78
CA GLU A 274 -16.34 -4.23 5.49
C GLU A 274 -16.80 -2.79 5.18
N PRO A 275 -15.97 -1.77 5.42
CA PRO A 275 -16.34 -0.38 5.22
C PRO A 275 -16.77 -0.04 3.78
N GLN A 276 -16.17 -0.72 2.80
CA GLN A 276 -16.40 -0.49 1.37
C GLN A 276 -17.77 -1.02 0.91
N PHE A 277 -18.38 -1.95 1.65
CA PHE A 277 -19.58 -2.67 1.23
C PHE A 277 -20.78 -2.44 2.15
N ARG A 278 -21.98 -2.54 1.57
CA ARG A 278 -23.22 -2.16 2.24
C ARG A 278 -23.57 -3.14 3.37
N PRO A 279 -23.77 -2.66 4.62
CA PRO A 279 -24.13 -3.51 5.76
C PRO A 279 -25.44 -4.30 5.58
N ALA A 280 -26.36 -3.81 4.74
CA ALA A 280 -27.70 -4.37 4.58
C ALA A 280 -27.72 -5.86 4.21
N VAL A 281 -26.75 -6.34 3.41
CA VAL A 281 -26.64 -7.76 3.04
C VAL A 281 -26.24 -8.60 4.24
N VAL A 282 -25.22 -8.16 4.97
CA VAL A 282 -24.71 -8.84 6.17
C VAL A 282 -25.76 -8.83 7.29
N GLU A 283 -26.43 -7.69 7.52
CA GLU A 283 -27.53 -7.55 8.48
C GLU A 283 -28.71 -8.45 8.12
N SER A 284 -29.05 -8.57 6.84
CA SER A 284 -30.11 -9.47 6.39
C SER A 284 -29.78 -10.91 6.76
N VAL A 285 -28.55 -11.33 6.52
CA VAL A 285 -28.11 -12.72 6.76
C VAL A 285 -28.05 -13.03 8.26
N ALA A 286 -27.50 -12.12 9.07
CA ALA A 286 -27.40 -12.29 10.52
C ALA A 286 -28.78 -12.26 11.22
N ARG A 287 -29.78 -11.60 10.63
CA ARG A 287 -31.12 -11.45 11.21
C ARG A 287 -31.77 -12.79 11.57
N GLY A 288 -32.19 -12.91 12.83
CA GLY A 288 -32.83 -14.13 13.34
C GLY A 288 -31.86 -15.25 13.71
N THR A 289 -30.55 -14.98 13.68
CA THR A 289 -29.49 -15.87 14.18
C THR A 289 -28.87 -15.29 15.44
N SER A 290 -28.04 -16.08 16.14
CA SER A 290 -27.23 -15.63 17.28
C SER A 290 -25.83 -15.13 16.87
N VAL A 291 -25.55 -15.02 15.57
CA VAL A 291 -24.24 -14.64 15.04
C VAL A 291 -23.99 -13.15 15.31
N ARG A 292 -22.80 -12.82 15.82
CA ARG A 292 -22.38 -11.42 16.01
C ARG A 292 -21.91 -10.81 14.69
N MET A 293 -22.09 -9.50 14.54
CA MET A 293 -21.58 -8.76 13.39
C MET A 293 -20.32 -8.00 13.78
N GLY A 294 -19.28 -8.13 12.96
CA GLY A 294 -18.04 -7.36 13.05
C GLY A 294 -17.74 -6.64 11.73
N THR A 295 -16.65 -5.87 11.72
CA THR A 295 -16.16 -5.19 10.52
C THR A 295 -14.67 -5.39 10.40
N LEU A 296 -14.21 -5.86 9.24
CA LEU A 296 -12.80 -5.94 8.86
C LEU A 296 -12.52 -4.89 7.79
N ASP A 297 -11.34 -4.26 7.83
CA ASP A 297 -10.92 -3.34 6.78
C ASP A 297 -9.61 -3.84 6.16
N PRO A 298 -9.67 -4.53 5.01
CA PRO A 298 -8.48 -5.12 4.38
C PRO A 298 -7.56 -4.06 3.75
N LEU A 299 -8.02 -2.82 3.61
CA LEU A 299 -7.25 -1.70 3.05
C LEU A 299 -6.74 -0.71 4.11
N GLY A 300 -7.16 -0.86 5.37
CA GLY A 300 -6.71 0.01 6.47
C GLY A 300 -7.02 1.49 6.22
N THR A 301 -8.20 1.80 5.69
CA THR A 301 -8.60 3.13 5.21
C THR A 301 -8.45 4.24 6.25
N ASN A 302 -8.57 3.94 7.54
CA ASN A 302 -8.42 4.90 8.64
C ASN A 302 -6.96 5.09 9.13
N ILE A 303 -6.01 4.30 8.64
CA ILE A 303 -4.60 4.37 9.03
C ILE A 303 -3.86 5.34 8.11
N LYS A 304 -3.01 6.19 8.68
CA LYS A 304 -2.19 7.13 7.91
C LYS A 304 -0.88 6.47 7.49
N LEU A 305 -0.36 6.83 6.33
CA LEU A 305 0.98 6.43 5.90
C LEU A 305 2.02 6.91 6.93
N GLY A 306 3.07 6.11 7.10
CA GLY A 306 4.15 6.43 8.02
C GLY A 306 4.95 5.19 8.42
N LYS A 307 6.06 5.43 9.12
CA LYS A 307 7.05 4.41 9.46
C LYS A 307 6.49 3.13 10.10
N THR A 308 5.45 3.26 10.93
CA THR A 308 4.82 2.16 11.69
C THR A 308 3.47 1.71 11.15
N SER A 309 3.01 2.31 10.04
CA SER A 309 1.64 2.14 9.53
C SER A 309 1.29 0.69 9.19
N TYR A 310 2.23 -0.12 8.69
CA TYR A 310 1.97 -1.53 8.37
C TYR A 310 1.75 -2.37 9.63
N SER A 311 2.49 -2.08 10.70
CA SER A 311 2.34 -2.75 11.99
C SER A 311 1.06 -2.35 12.70
N GLU A 312 0.68 -1.07 12.61
CA GLU A 312 -0.62 -0.57 13.05
C GLU A 312 -1.76 -1.24 12.28
N PHE A 313 -1.59 -1.47 10.98
CA PHE A 313 -2.56 -2.15 10.12
C PHE A 313 -2.82 -3.60 10.54
N LEU A 314 -1.76 -4.41 10.69
CA LEU A 314 -1.92 -5.80 11.16
C LEU A 314 -2.54 -5.86 12.57
N SER A 315 -2.13 -4.95 13.45
CA SER A 315 -2.68 -4.86 14.80
C SER A 315 -4.15 -4.44 14.79
N GLN A 316 -4.54 -3.49 13.95
CA GLN A 316 -5.93 -3.09 13.80
C GLN A 316 -6.79 -4.24 13.29
N LEU A 317 -6.33 -4.96 12.27
CA LEU A 317 -7.06 -6.09 11.72
C LEU A 317 -7.24 -7.21 12.76
N ALA A 318 -6.19 -7.50 13.53
CA ALA A 318 -6.27 -8.43 14.66
C ALA A 318 -7.29 -7.99 15.71
N ASN A 319 -7.29 -6.71 16.10
CA ASN A 319 -8.26 -6.15 17.03
C ASN A 319 -9.70 -6.25 16.48
N GLN A 320 -9.90 -6.01 15.19
CA GLN A 320 -11.21 -6.15 14.54
C GLN A 320 -11.73 -7.59 14.64
N TYR A 321 -10.88 -8.59 14.33
CA TYR A 321 -11.20 -10.01 14.54
C TYR A 321 -11.54 -10.30 16.02
N ALA A 322 -10.64 -9.91 16.93
CA ALA A 322 -10.77 -10.19 18.35
C ALA A 322 -12.03 -9.57 18.96
N SER A 323 -12.38 -8.35 18.55
CA SER A 323 -13.54 -7.61 19.06
C SER A 323 -14.87 -8.35 18.83
N CYS A 324 -14.99 -9.07 17.72
CA CYS A 324 -16.17 -9.89 17.45
C CYS A 324 -16.00 -11.31 18.04
N LEU A 325 -14.85 -11.96 17.82
CA LEU A 325 -14.67 -13.38 18.12
C LEU A 325 -14.51 -13.69 19.61
N LYS A 326 -13.87 -12.81 20.41
CA LYS A 326 -13.74 -13.06 21.86
C LYS A 326 -15.12 -13.29 22.49
N GLY A 327 -16.10 -12.48 22.10
CA GLY A 327 -17.35 -12.36 22.84
C GLY A 327 -17.11 -11.65 24.18
N ASP A 328 -18.18 -11.48 24.95
CA ASP A 328 -18.09 -11.08 26.36
C ASP A 328 -17.58 -12.25 27.23
#